data_AF-A0A976LNW1-F1
#
_entry.id   AF-A0A976LNW1-F1
#
_cell.length_a   1.000
_cell.length_b   1.000
_cell.length_c   1.000
_cell.angle_alpha   90.00
_cell.angle_beta   90.00
_cell.angle_gamma   90.00
#
_symmetry.space_group_name_H-M   'P 1'
#
loop_
_entity.id
_entity.type
_entity.pdbx_description
1 polymer ?
#
loop_
_entity_poly.entity_id
_entity_poly.type
_entity_poly.pdbx_seq_one_letter_code
_entity_poly.pdbx_strand_id
1 'polypeptide(L)'
;MIFLEKFYSLLLLGHLFVTFVLVGSMTHGLLIVIGYLRGKFNRQKLELFYTKVSLWAYVIVYVIGALIYPAYRIYMRQQYFDPQLPWATGLFEVKEHWGAVGLAMFFVFYFLRKNLQPAEDKDKLWLYVPLCFLLNIIVWYKVVVGCYLTLLKGSWS
;
A
#
# COMPACT_ATOMS: atom_id res chain seq x y z
N MET A 1 -28.50 -9.00 -2.30
CA MET A 1 -27.51 -9.14 -1.22
C MET A 1 -26.14 -9.06 -1.84
N ILE A 2 -25.29 -8.16 -1.37
CA ILE A 2 -23.93 -8.04 -1.90
C ILE A 2 -23.03 -9.05 -1.17
N PHE A 3 -22.02 -9.57 -1.86
CA PHE A 3 -21.05 -10.51 -1.29
C PHE A 3 -20.43 -9.94 0.01
N LEU A 4 -20.38 -10.75 1.08
CA LEU A 4 -19.79 -10.41 2.40
C LEU A 4 -20.35 -9.16 3.11
N GLU A 5 -21.53 -8.67 2.74
CA GLU A 5 -22.14 -7.46 3.33
C GLU A 5 -22.21 -7.49 4.87
N LYS A 6 -22.55 -8.63 5.47
CA LYS A 6 -22.58 -8.82 6.93
C LYS A 6 -21.21 -8.64 7.62
N PHE A 7 -20.13 -8.85 6.88
CA PHE A 7 -18.76 -8.77 7.38
C PHE A 7 -18.04 -7.49 6.95
N TYR A 8 -18.71 -6.59 6.23
CA TYR A 8 -18.09 -5.40 5.64
C TYR A 8 -17.30 -4.58 6.67
N SER A 9 -17.91 -4.26 7.83
CA SER A 9 -17.26 -3.46 8.87
C SER A 9 -16.05 -4.18 9.48
N LEU A 10 -16.14 -5.51 9.67
CA LEU A 10 -15.04 -6.31 10.20
C LEU A 10 -13.88 -6.38 9.20
N LEU A 11 -14.18 -6.60 7.92
CA LEU A 11 -13.19 -6.59 6.84
C LEU A 11 -12.52 -5.21 6.72
N LEU A 12 -13.28 -4.12 6.82
CA LEU A 12 -12.75 -2.76 6.75
C LEU A 12 -11.81 -2.47 7.93
N LEU A 13 -12.18 -2.91 9.14
CA LEU A 13 -11.34 -2.79 10.33
C LEU A 13 -10.06 -3.63 10.17
N GLY A 14 -10.18 -4.88 9.73
CA GLY A 14 -9.03 -5.74 9.45
C GLY A 14 -8.10 -5.15 8.39
N HIS A 15 -8.67 -4.62 7.29
CA HIS A 15 -7.93 -3.90 6.26
C HIS A 15 -7.15 -2.72 6.84
N LEU A 16 -7.77 -1.91 7.70
CA LEU A 16 -7.13 -0.77 8.36
C LEU A 16 -5.96 -1.21 9.25
N PHE A 17 -6.14 -2.24 10.07
CA PHE A 17 -5.07 -2.76 10.92
C PHE A 17 -3.86 -3.24 10.12
N VAL A 18 -4.08 -4.05 9.07
CA VAL A 18 -2.98 -4.52 8.22
C VAL A 18 -2.35 -3.38 7.43
N THR A 19 -3.13 -2.36 7.07
CA THR A 19 -2.60 -1.14 6.43
C THR A 19 -1.63 -0.40 7.36
N PHE A 20 -1.90 -0.32 8.66
CA PHE A 20 -0.93 0.27 9.62
C PHE A 20 0.37 -0.51 9.67
N VAL A 21 0.30 -1.85 9.66
CA VAL A 21 1.49 -2.71 9.62
C VAL A 21 2.29 -2.43 8.34
N LEU A 22 1.63 -2.38 7.18
CA LEU A 22 2.25 -2.09 5.89
C LEU A 22 2.94 -0.72 5.86
N VAL A 23 2.25 0.34 6.32
CA VAL A 23 2.79 1.70 6.36
C VAL A 23 3.98 1.77 7.30
N GLY A 24 3.86 1.15 8.48
CA GLY A 24 4.93 1.05 9.46
C GLY A 24 6.16 0.37 8.86
N SER A 25 6.00 -0.84 8.30
CA SER A 25 7.13 -1.59 7.73
C SER A 25 7.77 -0.87 6.53
N MET A 26 6.98 -0.27 5.63
CA MET A 26 7.52 0.48 4.49
C MET A 26 8.26 1.75 4.90
N THR A 27 7.74 2.49 5.88
CA THR A 27 8.36 3.73 6.35
C THR A 27 9.65 3.45 7.10
N HIS A 28 9.66 2.47 8.03
CA HIS A 28 10.87 2.07 8.74
C HIS A 28 11.90 1.43 7.80
N GLY A 29 11.46 0.64 6.82
CA GLY A 29 12.31 0.11 5.75
C GLY A 29 12.98 1.24 4.96
N LEU A 30 12.21 2.25 4.54
CA LEU A 30 12.73 3.40 3.80
C LEU A 30 13.82 4.15 4.57
N LEU A 31 13.62 4.38 5.87
CA LEU A 31 14.62 5.05 6.71
C LEU A 31 15.96 4.29 6.74
N ILE A 32 15.92 2.95 6.71
CA ILE A 32 17.13 2.13 6.62
C ILE A 32 17.74 2.22 5.22
N VAL A 33 16.92 2.14 4.17
CA VAL A 33 17.37 2.20 2.76
C VAL A 33 18.03 3.55 2.43
N ILE A 34 17.51 4.67 2.98
CA ILE A 34 18.17 5.98 2.90
C ILE A 34 19.58 5.94 3.52
N GLY A 35 19.77 5.13 4.56
CA GLY A 35 21.08 4.87 5.16
C GLY A 35 22.08 4.26 4.17
N TYR A 36 21.63 3.42 3.23
CA TYR A 36 22.50 2.80 2.22
C TYR A 36 23.11 3.84 1.27
N LEU A 37 22.35 4.88 0.90
CA LEU A 37 22.87 6.02 0.12
C LEU A 37 23.99 6.78 0.85
N ARG A 38 24.02 6.69 2.19
CA ARG A 38 25.06 7.27 3.05
C ARG A 38 26.15 6.26 3.44
N GLY A 39 26.18 5.09 2.79
CA GLY A 39 27.15 4.03 3.06
C GLY A 39 26.93 3.26 4.38
N LYS A 40 25.76 3.38 5.03
CA LYS A 40 25.48 2.74 6.32
C LYS A 40 24.74 1.41 6.13
N PHE A 41 25.44 0.29 6.27
CA PHE A 41 24.89 -1.05 5.99
C PHE A 41 24.64 -1.93 7.23
N ASN A 42 24.66 -1.35 8.43
CA ASN A 42 24.62 -2.11 9.68
C ASN A 42 23.26 -2.78 9.97
N ARG A 43 22.18 -2.36 9.30
CA ARG A 43 20.80 -2.81 9.57
C ARG A 43 20.19 -3.65 8.44
N GLN A 44 21.01 -4.30 7.61
CA GLN A 44 20.55 -5.11 6.46
C GLN A 44 19.55 -6.21 6.84
N LYS A 45 19.77 -6.94 7.94
CA LYS A 45 18.87 -8.01 8.36
C LYS A 45 17.48 -7.49 8.76
N LEU A 46 17.45 -6.35 9.45
CA LEU A 46 16.22 -5.69 9.89
C LEU A 46 15.44 -5.13 8.69
N GLU A 47 16.14 -4.56 7.72
CA GLU A 47 15.50 -4.05 6.52
C GLU A 47 14.93 -5.20 5.65
N LEU A 48 15.60 -6.35 5.54
CA LEU A 48 15.03 -7.54 4.89
C LEU A 48 13.76 -8.03 5.61
N PHE A 49 13.74 -7.97 6.94
CA PHE A 49 12.55 -8.28 7.73
C PHE A 49 11.40 -7.33 7.38
N TYR A 50 11.64 -6.01 7.35
CA TYR A 50 10.62 -5.05 6.92
C TYR A 50 10.15 -5.32 5.49
N THR A 51 11.04 -5.59 4.54
CA THR A 51 10.66 -5.92 3.16
C THR A 51 9.74 -7.15 3.09
N LYS A 52 10.01 -8.20 3.88
CA LYS A 52 9.13 -9.39 3.99
C LYS A 52 7.77 -9.04 4.57
N VAL A 53 7.75 -8.30 5.68
CA VAL A 53 6.51 -7.88 6.34
C VAL A 53 5.68 -7.02 5.39
N SER A 54 6.30 -6.07 4.68
CA SER A 54 5.62 -5.21 3.73
C SER A 54 4.99 -5.98 2.57
N LEU A 55 5.68 -6.98 2.00
CA LEU A 55 5.12 -7.82 0.94
C LEU A 55 3.84 -8.51 1.41
N TRP A 56 3.91 -9.23 2.54
CA TRP A 56 2.74 -9.98 3.03
C TRP A 56 1.62 -9.07 3.50
N ALA A 57 1.94 -7.97 4.18
CA ALA A 57 0.95 -6.98 4.57
C ALA A 57 0.26 -6.38 3.33
N TYR A 58 0.99 -6.09 2.25
CA TYR A 58 0.41 -5.60 1.00
C TYR A 58 -0.51 -6.63 0.35
N VAL A 59 -0.08 -7.89 0.26
CA VAL A 59 -0.92 -8.98 -0.29
C VAL A 59 -2.22 -9.11 0.50
N ILE A 60 -2.15 -9.11 1.84
CA ILE A 60 -3.33 -9.22 2.70
C ILE A 60 -4.24 -8.01 2.53
N VAL A 61 -3.69 -6.78 2.54
CA VAL A 61 -4.45 -5.54 2.30
C VAL A 61 -5.14 -5.58 0.93
N TYR A 62 -4.43 -6.01 -0.11
CA TYR A 62 -4.98 -6.11 -1.47
C TYR A 62 -6.13 -7.12 -1.53
N VAL A 63 -5.96 -8.31 -0.95
CA VAL A 63 -7.00 -9.35 -0.92
C VAL A 63 -8.23 -8.88 -0.15
N ILE A 64 -8.06 -8.33 1.06
CA ILE A 64 -9.19 -7.81 1.84
C ILE A 64 -9.86 -6.65 1.10
N GLY A 65 -9.08 -5.76 0.49
CA GLY A 65 -9.59 -4.66 -0.33
C GLY A 65 -10.43 -5.15 -1.51
N ALA A 66 -9.99 -6.20 -2.20
CA ALA A 66 -10.74 -6.84 -3.28
C ALA A 66 -12.04 -7.49 -2.79
N LEU A 67 -12.07 -8.03 -1.56
CA LEU A 67 -13.30 -8.57 -0.95
C LEU A 67 -14.29 -7.46 -0.57
N ILE A 68 -13.80 -6.30 -0.14
CA ILE A 68 -14.61 -5.11 0.19
C ILE A 68 -15.13 -4.41 -1.08
N TYR A 69 -14.40 -4.53 -2.19
CA TYR A 69 -14.61 -3.75 -3.41
C TYR A 69 -16.04 -3.77 -3.97
N PRO A 70 -16.75 -4.92 -4.08
CA PRO A 70 -18.10 -4.94 -4.65
C PRO A 70 -19.08 -4.07 -3.86
N ALA A 71 -19.04 -4.15 -2.53
CA ALA A 71 -19.88 -3.34 -1.65
C ALA A 71 -19.51 -1.86 -1.73
N TYR A 72 -18.21 -1.54 -1.76
CA TYR A 72 -17.74 -0.16 -1.92
C TYR A 72 -18.19 0.45 -3.25
N ARG A 73 -18.09 -0.30 -4.36
CA ARG A 73 -18.45 0.19 -5.70
C ARG A 73 -19.93 0.54 -5.81
N ILE A 74 -20.80 -0.24 -5.19
CA ILE A 74 -22.24 0.01 -5.23
C ILE A 74 -22.62 1.11 -4.24
N TYR A 75 -22.23 0.99 -2.97
CA TYR A 75 -22.70 1.88 -1.91
C TYR A 75 -21.98 3.23 -1.84
N MET A 76 -20.69 3.29 -2.19
CA MET A 76 -19.93 4.54 -2.12
C MET A 76 -19.82 5.18 -3.49
N ARG A 77 -19.39 4.42 -4.49
CA ARG A 77 -19.11 5.00 -5.80
C ARG A 77 -20.40 5.34 -6.56
N GLN A 78 -21.23 4.36 -6.84
CA GLN A 78 -22.44 4.58 -7.64
C GLN A 78 -23.48 5.47 -6.94
N GLN A 79 -23.73 5.24 -5.64
CA GLN A 79 -24.78 5.96 -4.91
C GLN A 79 -24.37 7.36 -4.47
N TYR A 80 -23.07 7.64 -4.31
CA TYR A 80 -22.61 8.86 -3.65
C TYR A 80 -21.56 9.64 -4.46
N PHE A 81 -20.44 9.03 -4.86
CA PHE A 81 -19.39 9.78 -5.58
C PHE A 81 -19.78 10.14 -7.01
N ASP A 82 -20.30 9.21 -7.80
CA ASP A 82 -20.60 9.47 -9.22
C ASP A 82 -21.63 10.61 -9.41
N PRO A 83 -22.71 10.72 -8.59
CA PRO A 83 -23.66 11.82 -8.72
C PRO A 83 -23.20 13.16 -8.13
N GLN A 84 -22.41 13.15 -7.05
CA GLN A 84 -22.12 14.36 -6.26
C GLN A 84 -20.68 14.85 -6.38
N LEU A 85 -19.72 13.95 -6.58
CA LEU A 85 -18.28 14.20 -6.49
C LEU A 85 -17.49 13.40 -7.56
N PRO A 86 -17.68 13.66 -8.87
CA PRO A 86 -17.06 12.88 -9.93
C PRO A 86 -15.51 12.89 -9.89
N TRP A 87 -14.91 13.95 -9.35
CA TRP A 87 -13.46 14.02 -9.14
C TRP A 87 -12.98 13.03 -8.07
N ALA A 88 -13.80 12.70 -7.07
CA ALA A 88 -13.49 11.72 -6.04
C ALA A 88 -13.50 10.29 -6.61
N THR A 89 -14.37 10.03 -7.59
CA THR A 89 -14.32 8.80 -8.41
C THR A 89 -12.99 8.68 -9.15
N GLY A 90 -12.50 9.76 -9.77
CA GLY A 90 -11.19 9.76 -10.42
C GLY A 90 -10.04 9.42 -9.47
N LEU A 91 -10.01 10.00 -8.27
CA LEU A 91 -9.01 9.66 -7.25
C LEU A 91 -9.10 8.20 -6.82
N PHE A 92 -10.31 7.66 -6.71
CA PHE A 92 -10.52 6.26 -6.39
C PHE A 92 -9.97 5.35 -7.50
N GLU A 93 -10.26 5.61 -8.76
CA GLU A 93 -9.75 4.82 -9.90
C GLU A 93 -8.23 4.82 -9.98
N VAL A 94 -7.59 5.99 -9.83
CA VAL A 94 -6.13 6.07 -9.80
C VAL A 94 -5.55 5.25 -8.64
N LYS A 95 -6.19 5.31 -7.46
CA LYS A 95 -5.84 4.47 -6.31
C LYS A 95 -5.99 2.97 -6.61
N GLU A 96 -6.98 2.56 -7.40
CA GLU A 96 -7.17 1.15 -7.80
C GLU A 96 -6.03 0.67 -8.70
N HIS A 97 -5.69 1.43 -9.74
CA HIS A 97 -4.61 1.11 -10.66
C HIS A 97 -3.27 0.98 -9.92
N TRP A 98 -2.96 1.91 -9.02
CA TRP A 98 -1.80 1.80 -8.14
C TRP A 98 -1.84 0.60 -7.20
N GLY A 99 -3.03 0.07 -6.88
CA GLY A 99 -3.19 -1.18 -6.15
C GLY A 99 -2.70 -2.39 -6.93
N ALA A 100 -3.14 -2.52 -8.18
CA ALA A 100 -2.73 -3.63 -9.02
C ALA A 100 -1.23 -3.55 -9.38
N VAL A 101 -0.77 -2.36 -9.80
CA VAL A 101 0.64 -2.12 -10.15
C VAL A 101 1.54 -2.32 -8.93
N GLY A 102 1.13 -1.80 -7.78
CA GLY A 102 1.89 -1.96 -6.54
C GLY A 102 2.09 -3.42 -6.16
N LEU A 103 1.08 -4.29 -6.36
CA LEU A 103 1.21 -5.73 -6.06
C LEU A 103 2.38 -6.35 -6.82
N ALA A 104 2.46 -6.15 -8.14
CA ALA A 104 3.56 -6.65 -8.96
C ALA A 104 4.91 -6.07 -8.51
N MET A 105 4.95 -4.76 -8.23
CA MET A 105 6.16 -4.09 -7.77
C MET A 105 6.64 -4.59 -6.40
N PHE A 106 5.74 -4.94 -5.48
CA PHE A 106 6.11 -5.51 -4.18
C PHE A 106 6.80 -6.86 -4.30
N PHE A 107 6.36 -7.72 -5.24
CA PHE A 107 7.05 -8.96 -5.55
C PHE A 107 8.44 -8.69 -6.13
N VAL A 108 8.56 -7.79 -7.11
CA VAL A 108 9.85 -7.40 -7.69
C VAL A 108 10.79 -6.86 -6.61
N PHE A 109 10.30 -5.98 -5.74
CA PHE A 109 11.06 -5.40 -4.63
C PHE A 109 11.58 -6.46 -3.67
N TYR A 110 10.73 -7.42 -3.28
CA TYR A 110 11.14 -8.53 -2.43
C TYR A 110 12.18 -9.44 -3.07
N PHE A 111 11.98 -9.84 -4.33
CA PHE A 111 12.91 -10.72 -5.03
C PHE A 111 14.25 -10.03 -5.30
N LEU A 112 14.23 -8.75 -5.67
CA LEU A 112 15.43 -7.94 -5.79
C LEU A 112 16.17 -7.90 -4.47
N ARG A 113 15.47 -7.62 -3.36
CA ARG A 113 16.11 -7.56 -2.05
C ARG A 113 16.68 -8.90 -1.59
N LYS A 114 15.98 -10.00 -1.86
CA LYS A 114 16.39 -11.37 -1.49
C LYS A 114 17.73 -11.75 -2.13
N ASN A 115 17.98 -11.27 -3.35
CA ASN A 115 19.19 -11.56 -4.12
C ASN A 115 20.25 -10.45 -4.05
N LEU A 116 19.97 -9.38 -3.31
CA LEU A 116 20.85 -8.23 -3.15
C LEU A 116 21.56 -8.30 -1.80
N GLN A 117 22.88 -8.11 -1.80
CA GLN A 117 23.65 -7.81 -0.60
C GLN A 117 24.06 -6.33 -0.59
N PRO A 118 23.32 -5.42 0.08
CA PRO A 118 23.54 -3.98 -0.02
C PRO A 118 24.98 -3.49 0.21
N ALA A 119 25.76 -4.18 1.05
CA ALA A 119 27.15 -3.83 1.32
C ALA A 119 28.13 -4.23 0.20
N GLU A 120 27.83 -5.32 -0.52
CA GLU A 120 28.69 -5.91 -1.54
C GLU A 120 28.26 -5.47 -2.95
N ASP A 121 26.96 -5.49 -3.22
CA ASP A 121 26.32 -5.16 -4.50
C ASP A 121 25.88 -3.68 -4.56
N LYS A 122 26.81 -2.75 -4.36
CA LYS A 122 26.47 -1.31 -4.32
C LYS A 122 25.95 -0.77 -5.63
N ASP A 123 26.37 -1.35 -6.75
CA ASP A 123 25.89 -1.06 -8.09
C ASP A 123 24.38 -1.28 -8.17
N LYS A 124 23.85 -2.42 -7.70
CA LYS A 124 22.42 -2.74 -7.79
C LYS A 124 21.50 -1.84 -6.94
N LEU A 125 22.05 -1.01 -6.05
CA LEU A 125 21.29 -0.05 -5.24
C LEU A 125 20.57 1.00 -6.09
N TRP A 126 21.07 1.33 -7.29
CA TRP A 126 20.44 2.31 -8.17
C TRP A 126 19.03 1.91 -8.59
N LEU A 127 18.73 0.61 -8.65
CA LEU A 127 17.39 0.08 -8.94
C LEU A 127 16.58 -0.08 -7.65
N TYR A 128 17.22 -0.59 -6.60
CA TYR A 128 16.55 -0.95 -5.34
C TYR A 128 16.01 0.27 -4.59
N VAL A 129 16.81 1.33 -4.47
CA VAL A 129 16.47 2.51 -3.67
C VAL A 129 15.29 3.28 -4.29
N PRO A 130 15.28 3.64 -5.59
CA PRO A 130 14.13 4.30 -6.19
C PRO A 130 12.85 3.48 -6.13
N LEU A 131 12.94 2.15 -6.27
CA LEU A 131 11.79 1.27 -6.12
C LEU A 131 11.21 1.32 -4.70
N CYS A 132 12.06 1.33 -3.66
CA CYS A 132 11.63 1.50 -2.27
C CYS A 132 10.92 2.85 -2.04
N PHE A 133 11.45 3.93 -2.61
CA PHE A 133 10.84 5.27 -2.55
C PHE A 133 9.49 5.31 -3.25
N LEU A 134 9.42 4.80 -4.48
CA LEU A 134 8.20 4.77 -5.27
C LEU A 134 7.10 3.96 -4.58
N LEU A 135 7.43 2.78 -4.04
CA LEU A 135 6.48 1.98 -3.27
C LEU A 135 5.99 2.71 -2.02
N ASN A 136 6.86 3.46 -1.32
CA ASN A 136 6.42 4.29 -0.20
C ASN A 136 5.45 5.39 -0.65
N ILE A 137 5.76 6.10 -1.74
CA ILE A 137 4.88 7.13 -2.30
C ILE A 137 3.51 6.52 -2.64
N ILE A 138 3.50 5.37 -3.31
CA ILE A 138 2.26 4.66 -3.66
C ILE A 138 1.47 4.27 -2.40
N VAL A 139 2.11 3.66 -1.41
CA VAL A 139 1.45 3.23 -0.17
C VAL A 139 0.85 4.42 0.57
N TRP A 140 1.63 5.49 0.77
CA TRP A 140 1.15 6.69 1.45
C TRP A 140 0.04 7.40 0.66
N TYR A 141 0.17 7.49 -0.67
CA TYR A 141 -0.90 8.02 -1.52
C TYR A 141 -2.22 7.25 -1.32
N LYS A 142 -2.18 5.91 -1.37
CA LYS A 142 -3.39 5.08 -1.21
C LYS A 142 -4.03 5.26 0.17
N VAL A 143 -3.22 5.44 1.21
CA VAL A 143 -3.68 5.68 2.59
C VAL A 143 -4.32 7.05 2.70
N VAL A 144 -3.62 8.11 2.30
CA VAL A 144 -4.13 9.49 2.36
C VAL A 144 -5.44 9.62 1.57
N VAL A 145 -5.47 9.13 0.33
CA VAL A 145 -6.70 9.13 -0.48
C VAL A 145 -7.79 8.29 0.18
N GLY A 146 -7.47 7.12 0.75
CA GLY A 146 -8.46 6.29 1.47
C GLY A 146 -9.08 7.00 2.68
N CYS A 147 -8.27 7.62 3.53
CA CYS A 147 -8.74 8.40 4.66
C CYS A 147 -9.55 9.61 4.20
N TYR A 148 -9.08 10.31 3.18
CA TYR A 148 -9.75 11.49 2.64
C TYR A 148 -11.13 11.16 2.06
N LEU A 149 -11.25 10.11 1.24
CA LEU A 149 -12.55 9.63 0.73
C LEU A 149 -13.49 9.19 1.86
N THR A 150 -12.95 8.64 2.95
CA THR A 150 -13.74 8.27 4.14
C THR A 150 -14.28 9.50 4.86
N LEU A 151 -13.45 10.54 5.03
CA LEU A 151 -13.87 11.81 5.61
C LEU A 151 -14.93 12.51 4.75
N LEU A 152 -14.75 12.54 3.43
CA LEU A 152 -15.74 13.11 2.50
C LEU A 152 -17.07 12.37 2.52
N LYS A 153 -17.10 11.09 2.89
CA LYS A 153 -18.36 10.39 3.11
C LYS A 153 -19.01 10.84 4.44
N GLY A 154 -18.21 10.98 5.50
CA GLY A 154 -18.70 11.36 6.83
C GLY A 154 -19.03 12.85 6.99
N SER A 155 -18.56 13.74 6.11
CA SER A 155 -18.80 15.18 6.20
C SER A 155 -20.11 15.64 5.56
N TRP A 156 -20.80 14.77 4.81
CA TRP A 156 -22.10 15.09 4.19
C TRP A 156 -23.18 14.07 4.55
N SER A 157 -22.94 13.27 5.60
CA SER A 157 -23.94 12.40 6.23
C SER A 157 -24.76 13.15 7.26
#